data_AF-A0A410WXA6-F1
#
_entry.id   AF-A0A410WXA6-F1
#
_cell.length_a   1.000
_cell.length_b   1.000
_cell.length_c   1.000
_cell.angle_alpha   90.00
_cell.angle_beta   90.00
_cell.angle_gamma   90.00
#
_symmetry.space_group_name_H-M   'P 1'
#
loop_
_entity.id
_entity.type
_entity.pdbx_description
1 polymer ?
#
loop_
_entity_poly.entity_id
_entity_poly.type
_entity_poly.pdbx_seq_one_letter_code
_entity_poly.pdbx_strand_id
1 'polypeptide(L)'
;MGFCYKAKSGSEFYLDARKSMTQRGEWKKVINEVNKLLGESVKSIWPSTNILCLDVRELSKDENKKLFTNEGRLRKNDKKAKDYNSEYIKILNRFGLSNYEDIKLVEFKHGICSLGGESLERYISLDKEIYYKADFNLEKRSQGNFDLITEIEYQEKYLEDLKKSG
;
A
#
# COMPACT_ATOMS: atom_id res chain seq x y z
N MET A 1 -3.05 29.59 -0.39
CA MET A 1 -3.13 29.08 -1.78
C MET A 1 -2.17 27.92 -1.86
N GLY A 2 -2.65 26.72 -2.19
CA GLY A 2 -1.80 25.52 -2.27
C GLY A 2 -1.07 25.44 -3.61
N PHE A 3 0.02 24.68 -3.63
CA PHE A 3 0.75 24.28 -4.82
C PHE A 3 0.21 22.93 -5.33
N CYS A 4 0.16 22.76 -6.64
CA CYS A 4 -0.22 21.51 -7.28
C CYS A 4 1.02 20.86 -7.92
N TYR A 5 1.13 19.55 -7.78
CA TYR A 5 2.28 18.80 -8.26
C TYR A 5 1.85 17.55 -9.03
N LYS A 6 2.65 17.18 -10.02
CA LYS A 6 2.61 15.88 -10.70
C LYS A 6 3.91 15.14 -10.44
N ALA A 7 3.85 13.85 -10.12
CA ALA A 7 5.05 13.02 -10.03
C ALA A 7 5.74 12.94 -11.40
N LYS A 8 7.04 13.23 -11.45
CA LYS A 8 7.83 13.15 -12.68
C LYS A 8 7.89 11.72 -13.19
N SER A 9 7.50 11.50 -14.43
CA SER A 9 7.61 10.19 -15.06
C SER A 9 9.06 9.69 -15.04
N GLY A 10 9.26 8.48 -14.53
CA GLY A 10 10.58 7.85 -14.43
C GLY A 10 11.44 8.31 -13.24
N SER A 11 10.95 9.22 -12.38
CA SER A 11 11.61 9.53 -11.11
C SER A 11 11.61 8.31 -10.16
N GLU A 12 12.50 8.29 -9.18
CA GLU A 12 12.58 7.19 -8.21
C GLU A 12 11.25 6.98 -7.48
N PHE A 13 10.64 8.07 -7.02
CA PHE A 13 9.31 8.03 -6.42
C PHE A 13 8.27 7.43 -7.39
N TYR A 14 8.26 7.86 -8.65
CA TYR A 14 7.30 7.36 -9.64
C TYR A 14 7.43 5.84 -9.85
N LEU A 15 8.67 5.34 -9.94
CA LEU A 15 8.94 3.91 -10.10
C LEU A 15 8.51 3.10 -8.88
N ASP A 16 8.86 3.56 -7.67
CA ASP A 16 8.49 2.89 -6.42
C ASP A 16 6.97 2.90 -6.20
N ALA A 17 6.32 4.02 -6.47
CA ALA A 17 4.88 4.14 -6.33
C ALA A 17 4.12 3.25 -7.34
N ARG A 18 4.60 3.17 -8.60
CA ARG A 18 4.06 2.24 -9.60
C ARG A 18 4.21 0.79 -9.18
N LYS A 19 5.37 0.42 -8.65
CA LYS A 19 5.62 -0.91 -8.10
C LYS A 19 4.67 -1.21 -6.94
N SER A 20 4.55 -0.30 -5.97
CA SER A 20 3.63 -0.41 -4.84
C SER A 20 2.17 -0.63 -5.30
N MET A 21 1.67 0.20 -6.23
CA MET A 21 0.31 0.08 -6.76
C MET A 21 0.07 -1.25 -7.48
N THR A 22 1.07 -1.72 -8.23
CA THR A 22 0.99 -3.00 -8.96
C THR A 22 0.92 -4.18 -7.99
N GLN A 23 1.85 -4.21 -7.03
CA GLN A 23 1.89 -5.20 -5.96
C GLN A 23 0.63 -5.15 -5.08
N ARG A 24 0.06 -3.95 -4.84
CA ARG A 24 -1.18 -3.78 -4.07
C ARG A 24 -2.34 -4.61 -4.66
N GLY A 25 -2.43 -4.70 -5.99
CA GLY A 25 -3.43 -5.49 -6.69
C GLY A 25 -3.32 -7.00 -6.46
N GLU A 26 -2.14 -7.50 -6.10
CA GLU A 26 -1.87 -8.92 -5.92
C GLU A 26 -2.29 -9.44 -4.53
N TRP A 27 -2.51 -8.56 -3.55
CA TRP A 27 -2.91 -8.95 -2.19
C TRP A 27 -4.23 -9.73 -2.14
N LYS A 28 -5.15 -9.48 -3.08
CA LYS A 28 -6.38 -10.28 -3.19
C LYS A 28 -6.07 -11.76 -3.45
N LYS A 29 -5.04 -12.06 -4.26
CA LYS A 29 -4.60 -13.43 -4.54
C LYS A 29 -3.91 -14.04 -3.32
N VAL A 30 -3.12 -13.26 -2.58
CA VAL A 30 -2.53 -13.70 -1.31
C VAL A 30 -3.60 -14.10 -0.31
N ILE A 31 -4.63 -13.28 -0.10
CA ILE A 31 -5.74 -13.59 0.81
C ILE A 31 -6.39 -14.92 0.43
N ASN A 32 -6.63 -15.16 -0.86
CA ASN A 32 -7.19 -16.43 -1.33
C ASN A 32 -6.29 -17.63 -1.00
N GLU A 33 -4.97 -17.53 -1.15
CA GLU A 33 -4.04 -18.60 -0.80
C GLU A 33 -3.93 -18.79 0.73
N VAL A 34 -3.98 -17.70 1.51
CA VAL A 34 -4.03 -17.76 2.98
C VAL A 34 -5.31 -18.45 3.45
N ASN A 35 -6.45 -18.20 2.81
CA ASN A 35 -7.71 -18.89 3.12
C ASN A 35 -7.60 -20.40 2.88
N LYS A 36 -6.91 -20.83 1.81
CA LYS A 36 -6.62 -22.25 1.57
C LYS A 36 -5.72 -22.84 2.64
N LEU A 37 -4.67 -22.11 3.06
CA LEU A 37 -3.74 -22.52 4.11
C LEU A 37 -4.43 -22.69 5.47
N LEU A 38 -5.35 -21.79 5.82
CA LEU A 38 -6.15 -21.86 7.06
C LEU A 38 -7.29 -22.88 6.96
N GLY A 39 -7.70 -23.24 5.74
CA GLY A 39 -8.90 -24.03 5.48
C GLY A 39 -10.19 -23.32 5.92
N GLU A 40 -10.16 -22.00 6.05
CA GLU A 40 -11.30 -21.14 6.37
C GLU A 40 -11.10 -19.76 5.74
N SER A 41 -12.16 -18.96 5.66
CA SER A 41 -12.12 -17.67 4.96
C SER A 41 -11.93 -16.51 5.93
N VAL A 42 -10.93 -15.69 5.67
CA VAL A 42 -10.79 -14.33 6.24
C VAL A 42 -11.09 -13.28 5.17
N LYS A 43 -11.60 -12.14 5.60
CA LYS A 43 -11.91 -10.98 4.75
C LYS A 43 -10.65 -10.19 4.42
N SER A 44 -9.74 -10.08 5.39
CA SER A 44 -8.54 -9.25 5.24
C SER A 44 -7.35 -9.79 6.01
N ILE A 45 -6.16 -9.44 5.54
CA ILE A 45 -4.88 -9.64 6.23
C ILE A 45 -4.11 -8.33 6.24
N TRP A 46 -3.29 -8.11 7.25
CA TRP A 46 -2.34 -6.99 7.23
C TRP A 46 -1.26 -7.26 6.18
N PRO A 47 -0.90 -6.25 5.35
CA PRO A 47 0.04 -6.43 4.25
C PRO A 47 1.51 -6.42 4.73
N SER A 48 1.86 -7.39 5.57
CA SER A 48 3.18 -7.56 6.18
C SER A 48 4.04 -8.50 5.35
N THR A 49 5.26 -8.12 5.01
CA THR A 49 6.15 -8.97 4.19
C THR A 49 6.90 -10.03 4.98
N ASN A 50 6.89 -9.94 6.32
CA ASN A 50 7.75 -10.74 7.20
C ASN A 50 6.96 -11.77 8.03
N ILE A 51 5.69 -11.50 8.28
CA ILE A 51 4.85 -12.34 9.13
C ILE A 51 3.39 -12.24 8.75
N LEU A 52 2.68 -13.37 8.75
CA LEU A 52 1.23 -13.38 8.57
C LEU A 52 0.55 -12.74 9.78
N CYS A 53 -0.26 -11.73 9.48
CA CYS A 53 -1.02 -10.95 10.46
C CYS A 53 -2.48 -10.82 9.98
N LEU A 54 -3.46 -11.11 10.82
CA LEU A 54 -4.89 -10.99 10.52
C LEU A 54 -5.73 -10.72 11.76
N ASP A 55 -6.96 -10.25 11.62
CA ASP A 55 -7.87 -10.10 12.76
C ASP A 55 -8.35 -11.47 13.25
N VAL A 56 -7.92 -11.88 14.45
CA VAL A 56 -8.26 -13.18 15.05
C VAL A 56 -9.77 -13.36 15.21
N ARG A 57 -10.54 -12.28 15.30
CA ARG A 57 -12.00 -12.31 15.39
C ARG A 57 -12.66 -12.80 14.11
N GLU A 58 -11.96 -12.76 12.97
CA GLU A 58 -12.44 -13.33 11.71
C GLU A 58 -12.31 -14.87 11.67
N LEU A 59 -11.51 -15.46 12.56
CA LEU A 59 -11.33 -16.91 12.60
C LEU A 59 -12.49 -17.59 13.34
N SER A 60 -13.06 -18.60 12.70
CA SER A 60 -14.08 -19.47 13.27
C SER A 60 -13.46 -20.67 14.00
N LYS A 61 -12.35 -21.22 13.48
CA LYS A 61 -11.74 -22.44 14.04
C LYS A 61 -10.80 -22.13 15.20
N ASP A 62 -11.05 -22.76 16.34
CA ASP A 62 -10.24 -22.59 17.54
C ASP A 62 -8.79 -23.07 17.36
N GLU A 63 -8.55 -24.07 16.51
CA GLU A 63 -7.19 -24.50 16.18
C GLU A 63 -6.36 -23.39 15.52
N ASN A 64 -6.98 -22.58 14.65
CA ASN A 64 -6.30 -21.47 14.00
C ASN A 64 -6.13 -20.30 14.97
N LYS A 65 -7.16 -19.96 15.76
CA LYS A 65 -7.07 -18.90 16.79
C LYS A 65 -5.87 -19.10 17.72
N LYS A 66 -5.59 -20.35 18.11
CA LYS A 66 -4.44 -20.69 18.99
C LYS A 66 -3.08 -20.34 18.37
N LEU A 67 -2.96 -20.34 17.04
CA LEU A 67 -1.72 -20.00 16.33
C LEU A 67 -1.39 -18.50 16.38
N PHE A 68 -2.38 -17.66 16.65
CA PHE A 68 -2.23 -16.21 16.66
C PHE A 68 -2.19 -15.64 18.09
N THR A 69 -1.50 -14.51 18.22
CA THR A 69 -1.56 -13.61 19.38
C THR A 69 -2.85 -12.80 19.32
N ASN A 70 -3.23 -12.16 20.43
CA ASN A 70 -4.42 -11.29 20.45
C ASN A 70 -4.30 -10.08 19.50
N GLU A 71 -3.08 -9.71 19.12
CA GLU A 71 -2.78 -8.68 18.12
C GLU A 71 -2.84 -9.18 16.67
N GLY A 72 -3.18 -10.46 16.46
CA GLY A 72 -3.31 -11.02 15.11
C GLY A 72 -2.04 -11.55 14.48
N ARG A 73 -0.90 -11.51 15.17
CA ARG A 73 0.39 -12.03 14.69
C ARG A 73 0.54 -13.52 15.01
N LEU A 74 1.15 -14.30 14.10
CA LEU A 74 1.53 -15.68 14.40
C LEU A 74 2.46 -15.78 15.62
N ARG A 75 2.26 -16.79 16.48
CA ARG A 75 3.09 -17.03 17.66
C ARG A 75 4.47 -17.54 17.27
N LYS A 76 5.53 -16.87 17.75
CA LYS A 76 6.92 -17.20 17.40
C LYS A 76 7.41 -18.55 17.95
N ASN A 77 6.84 -19.04 19.05
CA ASN A 77 7.30 -20.25 19.74
C ASN A 77 6.52 -21.51 19.37
N ASP A 78 5.50 -21.40 18.52
CA ASP A 78 4.68 -22.53 18.10
C ASP A 78 5.19 -23.09 16.77
N LYS A 79 5.37 -24.42 16.68
CA LYS A 79 5.90 -25.08 15.48
C LYS A 79 4.95 -24.94 14.28
N LYS A 80 3.65 -25.17 14.49
CA LYS A 80 2.63 -25.05 13.44
C LYS A 80 2.53 -23.61 12.96
N ALA A 81 2.64 -22.62 13.87
CA ALA A 81 2.69 -21.21 13.48
C ALA A 81 3.92 -20.87 12.61
N LYS A 82 5.10 -21.43 12.91
CA LYS A 82 6.30 -21.26 12.06
C LYS A 82 6.12 -21.88 10.67
N ASP A 83 5.49 -23.03 10.58
CA ASP A 83 5.20 -23.70 9.31
C ASP A 83 4.24 -22.84 8.46
N TYR A 84 3.18 -22.30 9.07
CA TYR A 84 2.25 -21.38 8.42
C TYR A 84 2.96 -20.11 7.93
N ASN A 85 3.86 -19.56 8.75
CA ASN A 85 4.62 -18.38 8.33
C ASN A 85 5.53 -18.68 7.14
N SER A 86 6.16 -19.85 7.12
CA SER A 86 7.04 -20.27 6.02
C SER A 86 6.26 -20.42 4.71
N GLU A 87 5.08 -21.02 4.75
CA GLU A 87 4.18 -21.09 3.59
C GLU A 87 3.68 -19.71 3.16
N TYR A 88 3.34 -18.84 4.12
CA TYR A 88 2.98 -17.45 3.84
C TYR A 88 4.09 -16.69 3.08
N ILE A 89 5.35 -16.81 3.51
CA ILE A 89 6.47 -16.18 2.80
C ILE A 89 6.63 -16.74 1.38
N LYS A 90 6.43 -18.05 1.18
CA LYS A 90 6.42 -18.64 -0.17
C LYS A 90 5.30 -18.08 -1.04
N ILE A 91 4.11 -17.88 -0.48
CA ILE A 91 2.97 -17.23 -1.16
C ILE A 91 3.36 -15.80 -1.58
N LEU A 92 3.94 -15.01 -0.67
CA LEU A 92 4.38 -13.65 -0.99
C LEU A 92 5.41 -13.64 -2.12
N ASN A 93 6.41 -14.52 -2.07
CA ASN A 93 7.42 -14.64 -3.12
C ASN A 93 6.81 -14.99 -4.49
N ARG A 94 5.85 -15.92 -4.51
CA ARG A 94 5.15 -16.32 -5.75
C ARG A 94 4.44 -15.15 -6.43
N PHE A 95 3.87 -14.23 -5.64
CA PHE A 95 3.17 -13.04 -6.15
C PHE A 95 4.07 -11.80 -6.21
N GLY A 96 5.39 -11.93 -6.00
CA GLY A 96 6.33 -10.82 -6.08
C GLY A 96 6.15 -9.76 -4.99
N LEU A 97 5.71 -10.16 -3.79
CA LEU A 97 5.40 -9.28 -2.65
C LEU A 97 6.44 -9.30 -1.54
N SER A 98 7.57 -9.97 -1.74
CA SER A 98 8.67 -10.09 -0.76
C SER A 98 9.16 -8.75 -0.23
N ASN A 99 9.11 -7.72 -1.07
CA ASN A 99 9.54 -6.35 -0.82
C ASN A 99 8.41 -5.35 -1.04
N TYR A 100 7.16 -5.76 -0.80
CA TYR A 100 6.02 -4.88 -0.89
C TYR A 100 6.15 -3.73 0.12
N GLU A 101 5.88 -2.52 -0.36
CA GLU A 101 5.79 -1.32 0.47
C GLU A 101 4.47 -0.62 0.15
N ASP A 102 3.70 -0.27 1.17
CA ASP A 102 2.50 0.54 0.98
C ASP A 102 2.89 1.93 0.47
N ILE A 103 2.03 2.51 -0.37
CA ILE A 103 2.27 3.82 -0.98
C ILE A 103 2.57 4.91 0.05
N LYS A 104 1.99 4.85 1.26
CA LYS A 104 2.30 5.82 2.32
C LYS A 104 3.73 5.71 2.83
N LEU A 105 4.27 4.49 2.88
CA LEU A 105 5.66 4.27 3.25
C LEU A 105 6.60 4.75 2.14
N VAL A 106 6.24 4.50 0.88
CA VAL A 106 6.97 5.03 -0.29
C VAL A 106 7.00 6.56 -0.25
N GLU A 107 5.84 7.20 -0.04
CA GLU A 107 5.71 8.65 0.11
C GLU A 107 6.63 9.18 1.22
N PHE A 108 6.58 8.56 2.40
CA PHE A 108 7.41 8.95 3.54
C PHE A 108 8.91 8.87 3.24
N LYS A 109 9.38 7.79 2.60
CA LYS A 109 10.78 7.62 2.22
C LYS A 109 11.27 8.70 1.25
N HIS A 110 10.39 9.15 0.38
CA HIS A 110 10.66 10.20 -0.61
C HIS A 110 10.35 11.61 -0.10
N GLY A 111 10.13 11.79 1.21
CA GLY A 111 9.90 13.09 1.84
C GLY A 111 8.54 13.72 1.54
N ILE A 112 7.57 12.92 1.07
CA ILE A 112 6.21 13.34 0.72
C ILE A 112 5.31 13.12 1.94
N CYS A 113 5.45 13.98 2.93
CA CYS A 113 4.60 13.97 4.11
C CYS A 113 4.28 15.39 4.56
N SER A 114 3.07 15.56 5.11
CA SER A 114 2.72 16.78 5.83
C SER A 114 3.32 16.75 7.24
N LEU A 115 3.82 17.89 7.68
CA LEU A 115 4.19 18.15 9.06
C LEU A 115 3.00 18.79 9.80
N GLY A 116 3.13 18.99 11.11
CA GLY A 116 2.06 19.56 11.93
C GLY A 116 1.58 20.91 11.39
N GLY A 117 0.29 20.99 11.05
CA GLY A 117 -0.35 22.18 10.49
C GLY A 117 -0.34 22.28 8.96
N GLU A 118 0.31 21.34 8.27
CA GLU A 118 0.36 21.30 6.79
C GLU A 118 -0.72 20.39 6.21
N SER A 119 -1.18 20.74 5.01
CA SER A 119 -2.11 19.96 4.21
C SER A 119 -1.42 19.29 3.03
N LEU A 120 -1.74 18.02 2.81
CA LEU A 120 -1.27 17.22 1.68
C LEU A 120 -2.40 16.31 1.22
N GLU A 121 -2.90 16.54 0.02
CA GLU A 121 -3.91 15.72 -0.64
C GLU A 121 -3.27 14.99 -1.80
N ARG A 122 -3.55 13.68 -1.92
CA ARG A 122 -3.14 12.86 -3.07
C ARG A 122 -4.33 12.56 -3.95
N TYR A 123 -4.10 12.63 -5.26
CA TYR A 123 -4.99 12.11 -6.29
C TYR A 123 -4.20 11.17 -7.21
N ILE A 124 -4.76 10.00 -7.50
CA ILE A 124 -4.20 9.04 -8.45
C ILE A 124 -5.16 8.98 -9.63
N SER A 125 -4.68 9.30 -10.83
CA SER A 125 -5.50 9.29 -12.03
C SER A 125 -5.84 7.86 -12.48
N LEU A 126 -6.79 7.73 -13.41
CA LEU A 126 -7.13 6.47 -14.09
C LEU A 126 -5.92 5.89 -14.84
N ASP A 127 -5.07 6.76 -15.38
CA ASP A 127 -3.81 6.41 -16.03
C ASP A 127 -2.70 6.04 -15.02
N LYS A 128 -3.04 6.02 -13.72
CA LYS A 128 -2.16 5.79 -12.56
C LYS A 128 -1.00 6.79 -12.47
N GLU A 129 -1.23 8.02 -12.93
CA GLU A 129 -0.36 9.15 -12.63
C GLU A 129 -0.69 9.68 -11.24
N ILE A 130 0.29 10.25 -10.55
CA ILE A 130 0.14 10.67 -9.15
C ILE A 130 0.26 12.17 -9.08
N TYR A 131 -0.74 12.77 -8.46
CA TYR A 131 -0.86 14.19 -8.27
C TYR A 131 -0.98 14.52 -6.78
N TYR A 132 -0.47 15.69 -6.42
CA TYR A 132 -0.60 16.22 -5.07
C TYR A 132 -1.08 17.66 -5.08
N LYS A 133 -1.85 18.02 -4.06
CA LYS A 133 -2.13 19.40 -3.67
C LYS A 133 -1.60 19.60 -2.25
N ALA A 134 -0.73 20.59 -2.06
CA ALA A 134 -0.09 20.85 -0.77
C ALA A 134 0.01 22.34 -0.48
N ASP A 135 -0.02 22.75 0.78
CA ASP A 135 0.24 24.14 1.18
C ASP A 135 1.74 24.46 1.39
N PHE A 136 2.61 23.50 1.13
CA PHE A 136 4.07 23.63 1.21
C PHE A 136 4.77 23.26 -0.12
N ASN A 137 6.07 23.57 -0.20
CA ASN A 137 6.87 23.28 -1.39
C ASN A 137 7.33 21.81 -1.40
N LEU A 138 6.62 20.96 -2.14
CA LEU A 138 6.92 19.53 -2.26
C LEU A 138 8.14 19.26 -3.13
N GLU A 139 8.34 20.04 -4.20
CA GLU A 139 9.49 19.90 -5.11
C GLU A 139 10.82 20.01 -4.36
N LYS A 140 10.94 20.99 -3.45
CA LYS A 140 12.13 21.18 -2.61
C LYS A 140 12.37 20.03 -1.64
N ARG A 141 11.30 19.46 -1.04
CA ARG A 141 11.40 18.36 -0.06
C ARG A 141 11.77 17.03 -0.70
N SER A 142 11.21 16.79 -1.87
CA SER A 142 11.29 15.53 -2.60
C SER A 142 12.50 15.45 -3.55
N GLN A 143 13.42 16.41 -3.47
CA GLN A 143 14.64 16.47 -4.28
C GLN A 143 14.38 16.36 -5.79
N GLY A 144 13.28 16.99 -6.26
CA GLY A 144 12.96 17.07 -7.68
C GLY A 144 12.18 15.87 -8.24
N ASN A 145 11.56 15.02 -7.42
CA ASN A 145 10.67 13.94 -7.87
C ASN A 145 9.34 14.41 -8.49
N PHE A 146 9.05 15.72 -8.45
CA PHE A 146 7.77 16.32 -8.85
C PHE A 146 7.96 17.52 -9.76
N ASP A 147 7.02 17.69 -10.69
CA ASP A 147 6.81 18.91 -11.46
C ASP A 147 5.74 19.76 -10.77
N LEU A 148 6.02 21.05 -10.59
CA LEU A 148 4.99 22.03 -10.24
C LEU A 148 4.07 22.21 -11.45
N ILE A 149 2.77 22.02 -11.25
CA ILE A 149 1.74 22.23 -12.26
C ILE A 149 0.77 23.32 -11.79
N THR A 150 0.03 23.89 -12.72
CA THR A 150 -1.03 24.84 -12.39
C THR A 150 -2.22 24.14 -11.74
N GLU A 151 -2.99 24.88 -10.95
CA GLU A 151 -4.26 24.39 -10.41
C GLU A 151 -5.25 24.03 -11.54
N ILE A 152 -5.20 24.74 -12.67
CA ILE A 152 -6.02 24.44 -13.85
C ILE A 152 -5.70 23.04 -14.39
N GLU A 153 -4.42 22.73 -14.64
CA GLU A 153 -4.00 21.40 -15.13
C GLU A 153 -4.42 20.27 -14.17
N TYR A 154 -4.32 20.51 -12.86
CA TYR A 154 -4.77 19.55 -11.84
C TYR A 154 -6.29 19.30 -11.94
N GLN A 155 -7.09 20.37 -12.00
CA GLN A 155 -8.55 20.29 -12.04
C GLN A 155 -9.05 19.68 -13.37
N GLU A 156 -8.43 20.04 -14.49
CA GLU A 156 -8.76 19.49 -15.80
C GLU A 156 -8.57 17.97 -15.83
N LYS A 157 -7.44 17.47 -15.31
CA LYS A 157 -7.21 16.03 -15.23
C LYS A 157 -8.22 15.33 -14.32
N TYR A 158 -8.49 15.90 -13.15
CA TYR A 158 -9.46 15.36 -12.21
C TYR A 158 -10.87 15.25 -12.82
N LEU A 159 -11.31 16.29 -13.54
CA LEU A 159 -12.60 16.31 -14.22
C LEU A 159 -12.65 15.35 -15.41
N GLU A 160 -11.56 15.20 -16.16
CA GLU A 160 -11.45 14.23 -17.25
C GLU A 160 -11.69 12.80 -16.73
N ASP A 161 -11.05 12.43 -15.63
CA ASP A 161 -11.18 11.11 -15.02
C ASP A 161 -12.56 10.87 -14.41
N LEU A 162 -13.16 11.89 -13.79
CA LEU A 162 -14.54 11.80 -13.30
C LEU A 162 -15.53 11.50 -14.43
N LYS A 163 -15.36 12.14 -15.60
CA LYS A 163 -16.22 11.89 -16.77
C LYS A 163 -16.06 10.50 -17.36
N LYS A 164 -14.88 9.89 -17.23
CA LYS A 164 -14.61 8.51 -17.70
C LYS A 164 -15.10 7.44 -16.72
N SER A 165 -15.33 7.81 -15.46
CA SER A 165 -15.71 6.89 -14.38
C SER A 165 -17.21 6.84 -14.09
N GLY A 166 -17.99 7.77 -14.66
CA GLY A 166 -19.45 7.80 -14.61
C GLY A 166 -20.07 7.24 -15.88
#